data_AF-A0A8T5LK35-F1
#
_entry.id   AF-A0A8T5LK35-F1
#
_cell.length_a   1.000
_cell.length_b   1.000
_cell.length_c   1.000
_cell.angle_alpha   90.00
_cell.angle_beta   90.00
_cell.angle_gamma   90.00
#
_symmetry.space_group_name_H-M   'P 1'
#
loop_
_entity.id
_entity.type
_entity.pdbx_description
1 polymer ?
#
loop_
_entity_poly.entity_id
_entity_poly.type
_entity_poly.pdbx_seq_one_letter_code
_entity_poly.pdbx_strand_id
1 'polypeptide(L)'
;MNNTDNNPNYKKIYQIVKDEFLKTELFFSGPFDETYYSLRVHEMVKEIIEQIKDNCKVQQILVAAILHDIGKIKLDVSRLFDSNKKLDTAQDEWNKHPKLGVPIAKEILEKLGHSEEFIDEVCYLIANHDQRGEKLKIKSLELKILQDADLIADCGFAGFIRPFLYGSKFQRSVIGVQ
;
A
#
# COMPACT_ATOMS: atom_id res chain seq x y z
N MET A 1 3.13 24.05 -4.44
CA MET A 1 2.25 23.47 -3.39
C MET A 1 1.18 24.45 -2.95
N ASN A 2 -0.08 24.01 -3.02
CA ASN A 2 -1.23 24.75 -2.49
C ASN A 2 -1.47 24.41 -1.01
N ASN A 3 -2.45 25.04 -0.36
CA ASN A 3 -2.71 24.82 1.07
C ASN A 3 -3.10 23.36 1.38
N THR A 4 -3.81 22.69 0.47
CA THR A 4 -4.19 21.27 0.59
C THR A 4 -2.98 20.34 0.53
N ASP A 5 -1.94 20.68 -0.23
CA ASP A 5 -0.70 19.89 -0.30
C ASP A 5 0.13 20.00 0.98
N ASN A 6 0.13 21.17 1.63
CA ASN A 6 0.88 21.41 2.87
C ASN A 6 0.24 20.75 4.09
N ASN A 7 -1.08 20.56 4.06
CA ASN A 7 -1.83 19.91 5.13
C ASN A 7 -2.92 18.98 4.55
N PRO A 8 -2.54 17.83 3.97
CA PRO A 8 -3.49 16.89 3.41
C PRO A 8 -4.46 16.38 4.49
N ASN A 9 -5.72 16.17 4.11
CA ASN A 9 -6.70 15.59 5.02
C ASN A 9 -6.53 14.07 5.11
N TYR A 10 -5.51 13.61 5.84
CA TYR A 10 -5.14 12.20 6.00
C TYR A 10 -6.31 11.33 6.43
N LYS A 11 -7.13 11.81 7.38
CA LYS A 11 -8.31 11.09 7.86
C LYS A 11 -9.33 10.86 6.74
N LYS A 12 -9.58 11.87 5.90
CA LYS A 12 -10.49 11.74 4.76
C LYS A 12 -9.94 10.81 3.68
N ILE A 13 -8.65 10.91 3.36
CA ILE A 13 -7.97 10.02 2.40
C ILE A 13 -8.07 8.57 2.88
N TYR A 14 -7.72 8.32 4.15
CA TYR A 14 -7.82 7.00 4.76
C TYR A 14 -9.25 6.46 4.77
N GLN A 15 -10.25 7.30 5.07
CA GLN A 15 -11.65 6.87 5.05
C GLN A 15 -12.08 6.43 3.65
N ILE A 16 -11.69 7.15 2.60
CA ILE A 16 -11.97 6.75 1.22
C ILE A 16 -11.34 5.39 0.91
N VAL A 17 -10.05 5.20 1.25
CA VAL A 17 -9.35 3.93 1.07
C VAL A 17 -10.07 2.79 1.79
N LYS A 18 -10.41 2.99 3.06
CA LYS A 18 -11.14 2.01 3.87
C LYS A 18 -12.48 1.65 3.23
N ASP A 19 -13.24 2.64 2.78
CA ASP A 19 -14.55 2.42 2.15
C ASP A 19 -14.44 1.67 0.82
N GLU A 20 -13.39 1.93 0.02
CA GLU A 20 -13.14 1.17 -1.21
C GLU A 20 -12.78 -0.29 -0.92
N PHE A 21 -11.90 -0.53 0.05
CA PHE A 21 -11.54 -1.88 0.45
C PHE A 21 -12.75 -2.68 0.94
N LEU A 22 -13.60 -2.09 1.80
CA LEU A 22 -14.81 -2.76 2.33
C LEU A 22 -15.81 -3.24 1.27
N LYS A 23 -15.71 -2.75 0.02
CA LYS A 23 -16.54 -3.20 -1.12
C LYS A 23 -16.00 -4.47 -1.79
N THR A 24 -14.82 -4.94 -1.40
CA THR A 24 -14.13 -6.06 -2.05
C THR A 24 -14.27 -7.35 -1.23
N GLU A 25 -13.80 -8.46 -1.78
CA GLU A 25 -13.73 -9.75 -1.07
C GLU A 25 -12.43 -9.91 -0.26
N LEU A 26 -11.55 -8.90 -0.27
CA LEU A 26 -10.28 -8.93 0.46
C LEU A 26 -10.51 -9.04 1.98
N PHE A 27 -9.47 -9.37 2.72
CA PHE A 27 -9.57 -9.69 4.14
C PHE A 27 -9.87 -8.45 5.00
N PHE A 28 -10.89 -8.55 5.89
CA PHE A 28 -11.43 -7.46 6.74
C PHE A 28 -11.81 -7.92 8.16
N SER A 29 -10.93 -8.62 8.85
CA SER A 29 -11.27 -9.23 10.15
C SER A 29 -10.51 -8.64 11.34
N GLY A 30 -9.97 -7.42 11.23
CA GLY A 30 -9.46 -6.69 12.39
C GLY A 30 -8.16 -5.91 12.15
N PRO A 31 -7.41 -5.58 13.22
CA PRO A 31 -6.34 -4.58 13.16
C PRO A 31 -5.16 -4.95 12.25
N PHE A 32 -5.09 -6.19 11.76
CA PHE A 32 -4.06 -6.68 10.85
C PHE A 32 -4.56 -6.89 9.42
N ASP A 33 -5.75 -6.40 9.08
CA ASP A 33 -6.33 -6.52 7.75
C ASP A 33 -5.87 -5.41 6.77
N GLU A 34 -6.39 -5.43 5.54
CA GLU A 34 -6.01 -4.47 4.49
C GLU A 34 -6.44 -3.03 4.80
N THR A 35 -7.55 -2.83 5.54
CA THR A 35 -8.00 -1.48 5.90
C THR A 35 -7.06 -0.83 6.89
N TYR A 36 -6.50 -1.61 7.84
CA TYR A 36 -5.56 -1.09 8.82
C TYR A 36 -4.11 -1.09 8.33
N TYR A 37 -3.78 -1.85 7.28
CA TYR A 37 -2.42 -1.96 6.76
C TYR A 37 -1.84 -0.60 6.34
N SER A 38 -2.58 0.12 5.48
CA SER A 38 -2.17 1.44 5.00
C SER A 38 -1.94 2.44 6.15
N LEU A 39 -2.72 2.34 7.24
CA LEU A 39 -2.51 3.15 8.44
C LEU A 39 -1.24 2.77 9.19
N ARG A 40 -0.91 1.48 9.31
CA ARG A 40 0.36 1.03 9.92
C ARG A 40 1.56 1.54 9.12
N VAL A 41 1.49 1.47 7.79
CA VAL A 41 2.54 2.02 6.91
C VAL A 41 2.67 3.53 7.11
N HIS A 42 1.55 4.27 7.18
CA HIS A 42 1.55 5.70 7.44
C HIS A 42 2.23 6.06 8.77
N GLU A 43 1.92 5.35 9.86
CA GLU A 43 2.58 5.58 11.15
C GLU A 43 4.07 5.22 11.11
N MET A 44 4.44 4.14 10.43
CA MET A 44 5.84 3.75 10.25
C MET A 44 6.65 4.79 9.45
N VAL A 45 6.03 5.42 8.44
CA VAL A 45 6.66 6.55 7.72
C VAL A 45 6.99 7.69 8.68
N LYS A 46 6.08 8.03 9.61
CA LYS A 46 6.33 9.09 10.60
C LYS A 46 7.52 8.74 11.48
N GLU A 47 7.57 7.51 11.98
CA GLU A 47 8.69 7.02 12.80
C GLU A 47 10.02 7.08 12.04
N ILE A 48 10.06 6.61 10.78
CA ILE A 48 11.29 6.63 9.97
C ILE A 48 11.76 8.06 9.73
N ILE A 49 10.85 8.98 9.35
CA ILE A 49 11.17 10.39 9.11
C ILE A 49 11.78 11.04 10.36
N GLU A 50 11.22 10.77 11.54
CA GLU A 50 11.73 11.26 12.82
C GLU A 50 13.15 10.76 13.13
N GLN A 51 13.48 9.53 12.71
CA GLN A 51 14.80 8.92 12.93
C GLN A 51 15.86 9.42 11.95
N ILE A 52 15.54 9.51 10.66
CA ILE A 52 16.52 9.90 9.63
C ILE A 52 16.89 11.39 9.70
N LYS A 53 15.98 12.26 10.15
CA LYS A 53 16.15 13.72 10.28
C LYS A 53 16.70 14.41 9.02
N ASP A 54 16.38 13.87 7.86
CA ASP A 54 16.80 14.40 6.56
C ASP A 54 15.63 15.16 5.89
N ASN A 55 15.96 16.07 4.99
CA ASN A 55 14.97 16.85 4.27
C ASN A 55 14.29 16.00 3.20
N CYS A 56 13.00 15.72 3.38
CA CYS A 56 12.20 14.93 2.46
C CYS A 56 10.81 15.53 2.29
N LYS A 57 10.12 15.09 1.24
CA LYS A 57 8.76 15.49 0.92
C LYS A 57 7.74 14.75 1.78
N VAL A 58 7.69 15.09 3.06
CA VAL A 58 6.91 14.39 4.11
C VAL A 58 5.46 14.14 3.70
N GLN A 59 4.75 15.16 3.20
CA GLN A 59 3.33 15.05 2.92
C GLN A 59 3.03 14.07 1.77
N GLN A 60 3.89 14.03 0.74
CA GLN A 60 3.80 13.10 -0.38
C GLN A 60 4.01 11.67 0.10
N ILE A 61 5.00 11.43 0.97
CA ILE A 61 5.26 10.09 1.51
C ILE A 61 4.08 9.62 2.36
N LEU A 62 3.56 10.49 3.24
CA LEU A 62 2.43 10.15 4.12
C LEU A 62 1.13 9.88 3.36
N VAL A 63 0.86 10.64 2.29
CA VAL A 63 -0.29 10.37 1.41
C VAL A 63 -0.06 9.09 0.60
N ALA A 64 1.14 8.89 0.04
CA ALA A 64 1.48 7.67 -0.68
C ALA A 64 1.37 6.43 0.22
N ALA A 65 1.77 6.50 1.48
CA ALA A 65 1.62 5.41 2.44
C ALA A 65 0.16 4.98 2.64
N ILE A 66 -0.78 5.93 2.66
CA ILE A 66 -2.21 5.60 2.77
C ILE A 66 -2.73 4.97 1.47
N LEU A 67 -2.24 5.40 0.31
CA LEU A 67 -2.77 5.05 -1.01
C LEU A 67 -2.01 3.93 -1.74
N HIS A 68 -0.80 3.53 -1.31
CA HIS A 68 0.12 2.69 -2.11
C HIS A 68 -0.52 1.41 -2.61
N ASP A 69 -1.38 0.82 -1.78
CA ASP A 69 -2.03 -0.46 -2.03
C ASP A 69 -3.45 -0.36 -2.58
N ILE A 70 -3.97 0.84 -2.85
CA ILE A 70 -5.36 1.02 -3.30
C ILE A 70 -5.67 0.25 -4.59
N GLY A 71 -4.66 -0.05 -5.42
CA GLY A 71 -4.82 -0.86 -6.62
C GLY A 71 -5.24 -2.31 -6.35
N LYS A 72 -5.08 -2.81 -5.11
CA LYS A 72 -5.53 -4.16 -4.72
C LYS A 72 -7.02 -4.37 -4.95
N ILE A 73 -7.84 -3.31 -4.90
CA ILE A 73 -9.29 -3.40 -5.15
C ILE A 73 -9.66 -3.82 -6.58
N LYS A 74 -8.68 -3.78 -7.50
CA LYS A 74 -8.85 -4.17 -8.91
C LYS A 74 -8.23 -5.52 -9.25
N LEU A 75 -7.66 -6.22 -8.26
CA LEU A 75 -7.06 -7.54 -8.49
C LEU A 75 -8.13 -8.61 -8.63
N ASP A 76 -7.84 -9.60 -9.45
CA ASP A 76 -8.63 -10.82 -9.56
C ASP A 76 -8.35 -11.75 -8.36
N VAL A 77 -9.19 -11.66 -7.32
CA VAL A 77 -9.08 -12.47 -6.09
C VAL A 77 -9.04 -13.97 -6.39
N SER A 78 -9.73 -14.42 -7.45
CA SER A 78 -9.71 -15.83 -7.85
C SER A 78 -8.31 -16.27 -8.30
N ARG A 79 -7.49 -15.39 -8.89
CA ARG A 79 -6.12 -15.72 -9.28
C ARG A 79 -5.14 -15.68 -8.13
N LEU A 80 -5.44 -14.90 -7.09
CA LEU A 80 -4.59 -14.77 -5.91
C LEU A 80 -4.69 -16.00 -4.98
N PHE A 81 -5.87 -16.61 -4.89
CA PHE A 81 -6.17 -17.62 -3.86
C PHE A 81 -6.76 -18.93 -4.38
N ASP A 82 -6.69 -19.21 -5.69
CA ASP A 82 -7.08 -20.52 -6.24
C ASP A 82 -6.13 -21.63 -5.78
N SER A 83 -6.67 -22.58 -5.01
CA SER A 83 -5.96 -23.74 -4.46
C SER A 83 -5.43 -24.69 -5.53
N ASN A 84 -5.94 -24.61 -6.77
CA ASN A 84 -5.57 -25.48 -7.88
C ASN A 84 -4.59 -24.83 -8.88
N LYS A 85 -4.20 -23.55 -8.69
CA LYS A 85 -3.30 -22.83 -9.60
C LYS A 85 -1.87 -22.71 -9.06
N LYS A 86 -0.92 -22.52 -9.99
CA LYS A 86 0.50 -22.31 -9.70
C LYS A 86 0.73 -20.94 -9.05
N LEU A 87 1.61 -20.89 -8.04
CA LEU A 87 2.02 -19.67 -7.33
C LEU A 87 2.45 -18.52 -8.26
N ASP A 88 3.09 -18.84 -9.39
CA ASP A 88 3.54 -17.83 -10.36
C ASP A 88 2.37 -16.96 -10.88
N THR A 89 1.19 -17.56 -11.05
CA THR A 89 0.00 -16.83 -11.51
C THR A 89 -0.57 -15.86 -10.47
N ALA A 90 -0.43 -16.19 -9.19
CA ALA A 90 -0.84 -15.33 -8.09
C ALA A 90 0.13 -14.14 -7.93
N GLN A 91 1.44 -14.39 -8.08
CA GLN A 91 2.44 -13.32 -8.03
C GLN A 91 2.30 -12.35 -9.20
N ASP A 92 2.04 -12.85 -10.41
CA ASP A 92 1.82 -12.02 -11.59
C ASP A 92 0.56 -11.15 -11.47
N GLU A 93 -0.50 -11.69 -10.86
CA GLU A 93 -1.69 -10.89 -10.53
C GLU A 93 -1.37 -9.85 -9.47
N TRP A 94 -0.73 -10.26 -8.37
CA TRP A 94 -0.34 -9.37 -7.28
C TRP A 94 0.47 -8.17 -7.78
N ASN A 95 1.50 -8.39 -8.60
CA ASN A 95 2.40 -7.36 -9.12
C ASN A 95 1.72 -6.24 -9.94
N LYS A 96 0.42 -6.37 -10.26
CA LYS A 96 -0.35 -5.34 -10.96
C LYS A 96 -0.81 -4.21 -10.05
N HIS A 97 -0.95 -4.44 -8.74
CA HIS A 97 -1.54 -3.47 -7.81
C HIS A 97 -0.89 -2.07 -7.84
N PRO A 98 0.45 -1.91 -7.96
CA PRO A 98 1.04 -0.57 -7.98
C PRO A 98 0.57 0.23 -9.20
N LYS A 99 0.52 -0.41 -10.38
CA LYS A 99 0.08 0.23 -11.64
C LYS A 99 -1.42 0.50 -11.66
N LEU A 100 -2.22 -0.42 -11.13
CA LEU A 100 -3.67 -0.26 -11.01
C LEU A 100 -4.05 0.83 -9.99
N GLY A 101 -3.21 1.05 -8.97
CA GLY A 101 -3.44 2.05 -7.92
C GLY A 101 -3.24 3.48 -8.39
N VAL A 102 -2.32 3.74 -9.33
CA VAL A 102 -2.02 5.08 -9.85
C VAL A 102 -3.26 5.85 -10.33
N PRO A 103 -4.08 5.34 -11.28
CA PRO A 103 -5.26 6.08 -11.75
C PRO A 103 -6.29 6.34 -10.63
N ILE A 104 -6.42 5.41 -9.68
CA ILE A 104 -7.36 5.54 -8.55
C ILE A 104 -6.88 6.63 -7.59
N ALA A 105 -5.59 6.62 -7.22
CA ALA A 105 -4.98 7.62 -6.36
C ALA A 105 -5.05 9.01 -6.99
N LYS A 106 -4.77 9.12 -8.29
CA LYS A 106 -4.91 10.38 -9.05
C LYS A 106 -6.32 10.94 -8.94
N GLU A 107 -7.33 10.14 -9.26
CA GLU A 107 -8.74 10.56 -9.19
C GLU A 107 -9.15 11.02 -7.77
N ILE A 108 -8.72 10.30 -6.74
CA ILE A 108 -9.00 10.66 -5.33
C ILE A 108 -8.40 12.03 -5.01
N LEU A 109 -7.12 12.25 -5.35
CA LEU A 109 -6.40 13.47 -4.98
C LEU A 109 -6.88 14.68 -5.79
N GLU A 110 -7.21 14.51 -7.08
CA GLU A 110 -7.84 15.55 -7.91
C GLU A 110 -9.15 16.04 -7.30
N LYS A 111 -10.03 15.11 -6.88
CA LYS A 111 -11.31 15.43 -6.22
C LYS A 111 -11.14 16.13 -4.87
N LEU A 112 -10.00 15.95 -4.22
CA LEU A 112 -9.65 16.60 -2.96
C LEU A 112 -8.95 17.96 -3.16
N GLY A 113 -8.65 18.35 -4.41
CA GLY A 113 -8.08 19.65 -4.76
C GLY A 113 -6.55 19.73 -4.64
N HIS A 114 -5.85 18.59 -4.60
CA HIS A 114 -4.39 18.57 -4.64
C HIS A 114 -3.84 19.07 -5.97
N SER A 115 -2.64 19.66 -5.96
CA SER A 115 -2.01 20.14 -7.19
C SER A 115 -1.49 18.99 -8.06
N GLU A 116 -1.40 19.21 -9.37
CA GLU A 116 -0.87 18.22 -10.32
C GLU A 116 0.55 17.76 -9.94
N GLU A 117 1.42 18.69 -9.53
CA GLU A 117 2.78 18.39 -9.05
C GLU A 117 2.76 17.42 -7.86
N PHE A 118 1.91 17.68 -6.85
CA PHE A 118 1.77 16.81 -5.69
C PHE A 118 1.25 15.42 -6.08
N ILE A 119 0.26 15.38 -6.96
CA ILE A 119 -0.37 14.15 -7.44
C ILE A 119 0.63 13.29 -8.22
N ASP A 120 1.41 13.89 -9.11
CA ASP A 120 2.39 13.18 -9.92
C ASP A 120 3.49 12.56 -9.04
N GLU A 121 3.92 13.27 -7.99
CA GLU A 121 4.89 12.75 -7.03
C GLU A 121 4.33 11.58 -6.21
N VAL A 122 3.10 11.71 -5.69
CA VAL A 122 2.43 10.60 -4.99
C VAL A 122 2.25 9.40 -5.93
N CYS A 123 1.78 9.63 -7.16
CA CYS A 123 1.59 8.58 -8.15
C CYS A 123 2.91 7.89 -8.50
N TYR A 124 4.02 8.64 -8.59
CA TYR A 124 5.35 8.06 -8.77
C TYR A 124 5.73 7.13 -7.61
N LEU A 125 5.49 7.54 -6.37
CA LEU A 125 5.75 6.70 -5.20
C LEU A 125 4.91 5.42 -5.24
N ILE A 126 3.60 5.55 -5.51
CA ILE A 126 2.67 4.40 -5.62
C ILE A 126 3.09 3.46 -6.75
N ALA A 127 3.47 3.94 -7.93
CA ALA A 127 3.85 3.08 -9.07
C ALA A 127 5.09 2.21 -8.78
N ASN A 128 5.94 2.65 -7.85
CA ASN A 128 7.26 2.08 -7.60
C ASN A 128 7.40 1.48 -6.20
N HIS A 129 6.40 1.58 -5.32
CA HIS A 129 6.51 1.16 -3.93
C HIS A 129 6.83 -0.33 -3.78
N ASP A 130 6.34 -1.23 -4.64
CA ASP A 130 6.60 -2.69 -4.54
C ASP A 130 7.86 -3.14 -5.30
N GLN A 131 8.56 -2.22 -5.97
CA GLN A 131 9.74 -2.59 -6.77
C GLN A 131 10.98 -2.84 -5.89
N ARG A 132 11.53 -4.05 -5.95
CA ARG A 132 12.70 -4.51 -5.18
C ARG A 132 13.90 -4.88 -6.09
N GLY A 133 15.10 -4.90 -5.50
CA GLY A 133 16.33 -5.29 -6.19
C GLY A 133 16.81 -4.32 -7.27
N GLU A 134 17.54 -4.82 -8.27
CA GLU A 134 18.17 -4.02 -9.34
C GLU A 134 17.18 -3.38 -10.33
N LYS A 135 15.88 -3.64 -10.20
CA LYS A 135 14.82 -3.09 -11.07
C LYS A 135 14.75 -1.55 -11.01
N LEU A 136 15.21 -0.94 -9.92
CA LEU A 136 15.34 0.51 -9.73
C LEU A 136 16.75 0.84 -9.25
N LYS A 137 17.62 1.29 -10.17
CA LYS A 137 19.01 1.63 -9.87
C LYS A 137 19.18 2.91 -9.04
N ILE A 138 18.25 3.85 -9.16
CA ILE A 138 18.27 5.12 -8.42
C ILE A 138 16.87 5.33 -7.82
N LYS A 139 16.82 5.49 -6.50
CA LYS A 139 15.59 5.74 -5.74
C LYS A 139 15.71 7.08 -5.03
N SER A 140 14.65 7.89 -5.08
CA SER A 140 14.55 9.08 -4.24
C SER A 140 14.51 8.70 -2.77
N LEU A 141 14.82 9.64 -1.88
CA LEU A 141 14.73 9.43 -0.44
C LEU A 141 13.31 9.04 -0.03
N GLU A 142 12.31 9.74 -0.58
CA GLU A 142 10.89 9.48 -0.39
C GLU A 142 10.50 8.04 -0.71
N LEU A 143 10.98 7.52 -1.85
CA LEU A 143 10.67 6.16 -2.26
C LEU A 143 11.35 5.14 -1.33
N LYS A 144 12.57 5.39 -0.88
CA LYS A 144 13.25 4.51 0.09
C LYS A 144 12.48 4.45 1.41
N ILE A 145 12.08 5.61 1.94
CA ILE A 145 11.29 5.70 3.18
C ILE A 145 9.98 4.92 3.05
N LEU A 146 9.23 5.12 1.96
CA LEU A 146 7.98 4.39 1.74
C LEU A 146 8.20 2.88 1.67
N GLN A 147 9.23 2.44 0.96
CA GLN A 147 9.56 1.01 0.80
C GLN A 147 9.97 0.35 2.12
N ASP A 148 10.77 1.05 2.92
CA ASP A 148 11.17 0.57 4.24
C ASP A 148 9.96 0.52 5.19
N ALA A 149 9.12 1.56 5.18
CA ALA A 149 7.91 1.61 5.99
C ALA A 149 6.91 0.48 5.66
N ASP A 150 6.68 0.26 4.36
CA ASP A 150 5.84 -0.80 3.82
C ASP A 150 6.33 -2.18 4.27
N LEU A 151 7.64 -2.44 4.14
CA LEU A 151 8.24 -3.70 4.57
C LEU A 151 8.15 -3.90 6.10
N ILE A 152 8.48 -2.88 6.88
CA ILE A 152 8.50 -2.97 8.36
C ILE A 152 7.09 -3.14 8.91
N ALA A 153 6.08 -2.49 8.32
CA ALA A 153 4.69 -2.60 8.75
C ALA A 153 4.09 -4.02 8.59
N ASP A 154 4.72 -4.86 7.75
CA ASP A 154 4.37 -6.27 7.57
C ASP A 154 5.41 -7.24 8.17
N CYS A 155 6.28 -6.74 9.05
CA CYS A 155 7.22 -7.54 9.82
C CYS A 155 6.70 -7.81 11.26
N GLY A 156 7.47 -8.57 12.04
CA GLY A 156 7.16 -8.86 13.45
C GLY A 156 5.83 -9.62 13.62
N PHE A 157 5.00 -9.16 14.57
CA PHE A 157 3.72 -9.82 14.85
C PHE A 157 2.74 -9.75 13.68
N ALA A 158 2.72 -8.63 12.93
CA ALA A 158 1.86 -8.49 11.76
C ALA A 158 2.24 -9.50 10.67
N GLY A 159 3.53 -9.59 10.33
CA GLY A 159 4.06 -10.55 9.37
C GLY A 159 3.87 -12.01 9.81
N PHE A 160 3.85 -12.27 11.12
CA PHE A 160 3.53 -13.60 11.65
C PHE A 160 2.05 -13.93 11.49
N ILE A 161 1.12 -13.05 11.90
CA ILE A 161 -0.31 -13.38 11.98
C ILE A 161 -1.04 -13.30 10.64
N ARG A 162 -0.66 -12.35 9.77
CA ARG A 162 -1.35 -12.08 8.49
C ARG A 162 -1.41 -13.29 7.55
N PRO A 163 -0.34 -14.07 7.35
CA PRO A 163 -0.41 -15.30 6.55
C PRO A 163 -1.47 -16.29 7.04
N PHE A 164 -1.63 -16.45 8.36
CA PHE A 164 -2.66 -17.32 8.93
C PHE A 164 -4.07 -16.78 8.73
N LEU A 165 -4.25 -15.47 8.88
CA LEU A 165 -5.54 -14.80 8.65
C LEU A 165 -5.99 -14.94 7.18
N TYR A 166 -5.06 -14.69 6.25
CA TYR A 166 -5.29 -14.89 4.82
C TYR A 166 -5.57 -16.35 4.47
N GLY A 167 -4.76 -17.28 4.97
CA GLY A 167 -4.97 -18.71 4.75
C GLY A 167 -6.32 -19.19 5.26
N SER A 168 -6.73 -18.75 6.46
CA SER A 168 -8.04 -19.08 7.03
C SER A 168 -9.19 -18.55 6.17
N LYS A 169 -9.17 -17.25 5.79
CA LYS A 169 -10.25 -16.65 4.98
C LYS A 169 -10.42 -17.33 3.62
N PHE A 170 -9.31 -17.67 2.97
CA PHE A 170 -9.32 -18.26 1.64
C PHE A 170 -9.18 -19.78 1.63
N GLN A 171 -9.32 -20.44 2.79
CA GLN A 171 -9.23 -21.90 2.94
C GLN A 171 -7.93 -22.48 2.34
N ARG A 172 -6.83 -21.73 2.42
CA ARG A 172 -5.51 -22.14 1.95
C ARG A 172 -4.70 -22.71 3.10
N SER A 173 -4.02 -23.83 2.88
CA SER A 173 -3.06 -24.33 3.87
C SER A 173 -1.93 -23.32 4.08
N VAL A 174 -1.68 -22.98 5.33
CA VAL A 174 -0.61 -22.03 5.73
C VAL A 174 0.70 -22.80 5.97
N ILE A 175 0.58 -24.01 6.50
CA ILE A 175 1.68 -24.94 6.73
C ILE A 175 1.49 -26.08 5.73
N GLY A 176 2.48 -26.36 4.90
CA GLY A 176 2.46 -27.55 4.06
C GLY A 176 2.49 -28.77 4.95
N VAL A 177 1.36 -29.46 5.11
CA VAL A 177 1.36 -30.82 5.61
C VAL A 177 1.67 -31.69 4.40
N GLN A 178 2.84 -32.33 4.40
CA GLN A 178 3.17 -33.37 3.43
C GLN A 178 2.21 -34.55 3.56
#